data_AF-A0A8H7QTM5-F1
#
_entry.id   AF-A0A8H7QTM5-F1
#
_cell.length_a   1.000
_cell.length_b   1.000
_cell.length_c   1.000
_cell.angle_alpha   90.00
_cell.angle_beta   90.00
_cell.angle_gamma   90.00
#
_symmetry.space_group_name_H-M   'P 1'
#
loop_
_entity.id
_entity.type
_entity.pdbx_description
1 polymer ?
#
loop_
_entity_poly.entity_id
_entity_poly.type
_entity_poly.pdbx_seq_one_letter_code
_entity_poly.pdbx_strand_id
1 'polypeptide(L)' 'MAADKAVGAVASFATLGLFVYYSTWTLIMPFVDEGHPSHNYFPAWKYAVKIPLLIAILLFTIVFTFLSLIMIKSKRD' A
#
# COMPACT_ATOMS: atom_id res chain seq x y z
N MET A 1 12.64 8.94 25.65
CA MET A 1 12.73 7.49 25.95
C MET A 1 11.38 6.82 26.17
N ALA A 2 10.56 7.23 27.17
CA ALA A 2 9.22 6.63 27.37
C ALA A 2 8.23 6.99 26.25
N ALA A 3 8.26 8.24 25.77
CA ALA A 3 7.45 8.70 24.64
C ALA A 3 7.75 7.93 23.35
N ASP A 4 9.04 7.74 23.02
CA ASP A 4 9.47 7.01 21.82
C ASP A 4 8.96 5.57 21.81
N LYS A 5 9.01 4.90 22.96
CA LYS A 5 8.48 3.53 23.14
C LYS A 5 6.96 3.48 22.98
N ALA A 6 6.23 4.46 23.51
CA ALA A 6 4.78 4.54 23.36
C ALA A 6 4.37 4.76 21.90
N VAL A 7 5.04 5.68 21.19
CA VAL A 7 4.80 5.93 19.76
C VAL A 7 5.08 4.67 18.95
N GLY A 8 6.19 3.98 19.20
CA GLY A 8 6.52 2.71 18.53
C GLY A 8 5.47 1.62 18.78
N ALA A 9 5.00 1.47 20.01
CA ALA A 9 3.94 0.51 20.34
C ALA A 9 2.63 0.85 19.62
N VAL A 10 2.19 2.10 19.66
CA VAL A 10 0.97 2.57 18.98
C VAL A 10 1.08 2.35 17.47
N ALA A 11 2.21 2.73 16.86
CA ALA A 11 2.45 2.52 15.44
C ALA A 11 2.45 1.03 15.06
N SER A 12 2.97 0.16 15.92
CA SER A 12 2.99 -1.30 15.70
C SER A 12 1.58 -1.88 15.73
N PHE A 13 0.77 -1.53 16.74
CA PHE A 13 -0.62 -1.99 16.82
C PHE A 13 -1.47 -1.43 15.67
N ALA A 14 -1.28 -0.16 15.31
CA ALA A 14 -1.96 0.44 14.17
C ALA A 14 -1.60 -0.29 12.86
N THR A 15 -0.32 -0.56 12.64
CA THR A 15 0.16 -1.30 11.47
C THR A 15 -0.40 -2.72 11.45
N LEU A 16 -0.44 -3.41 12.59
CA LEU A 16 -1.03 -4.74 12.71
C LEU A 16 -2.53 -4.72 12.36
N GLY A 17 -3.28 -3.75 12.86
CA GLY A 17 -4.70 -3.59 12.54
C GLY A 17 -4.94 -3.35 11.05
N LEU A 18 -4.16 -2.46 10.44
CA LEU A 18 -4.21 -2.19 9.00
C LEU A 18 -3.85 -3.44 8.18
N PHE A 19 -2.81 -4.18 8.60
CA PHE A 19 -2.39 -5.41 7.95
C PHE A 19 -3.48 -6.48 7.98
N VAL A 20 -4.12 -6.69 9.13
CA VAL A 20 -5.22 -7.66 9.27
C VAL A 20 -6.42 -7.23 8.41
N TYR A 21 -6.80 -5.96 8.44
CA TYR A 21 -7.89 -5.43 7.62
C TYR A 21 -7.63 -5.64 6.13
N TYR A 22 -6.45 -5.25 5.65
CA TYR A 22 -6.08 -5.36 4.24
C TYR A 22 -5.93 -6.83 3.77
N SER A 23 -5.35 -7.69 4.61
CA SER A 23 -5.21 -9.13 4.32
C SER A 23 -6.58 -9.81 4.24
N THR A 24 -7.45 -9.54 5.22
CA THR A 24 -8.83 -10.03 5.23
C THR A 24 -9.57 -9.54 3.99
N TRP A 25 -9.46 -8.25 3.67
CA TRP A 25 -10.07 -7.66 2.50
C TRP A 25 -9.62 -8.34 1.20
N THR A 26 -8.32 -8.54 1.03
CA THR A 26 -7.74 -9.10 -0.20
C THR A 26 -8.03 -10.60 -0.35
N LEU A 27 -7.99 -11.36 0.75
CA LEU A 27 -8.17 -12.81 0.73
C LEU A 27 -9.64 -13.23 0.71
N ILE A 28 -10.53 -12.53 1.42
CA ILE A 28 -11.93 -12.95 1.58
C ILE A 28 -12.83 -12.42 0.46
N MET A 29 -12.67 -11.15 0.05
CA MET A 29 -13.56 -10.56 -0.96
C MET A 29 -13.64 -11.25 -2.32
N PRO A 30 -12.61 -11.95 -2.87
CA PRO A 30 -12.80 -12.67 -4.14
C PRO A 30 -13.77 -13.85 -4.04
N PHE A 31 -14.10 -14.32 -2.82
CA PHE A 31 -15.02 -15.44 -2.60
C PHE A 31 -16.42 -15.00 -2.13
N VAL A 32 -16.65 -13.69 -2.03
CA VAL A 32 -17.91 -13.10 -1.57
C VAL A 32 -18.70 -12.58 -2.77
N ASP A 33 -19.95 -12.99 -2.90
CA ASP A 33 -20.83 -12.55 -3.99
C ASP A 33 -21.16 -11.05 -3.93
N GLU A 34 -21.39 -10.45 -5.10
CA GLU A 34 -21.60 -9.01 -5.31
C GLU A 34 -22.91 -8.43 -4.70
N GLY A 35 -23.63 -9.19 -3.87
CA GLY A 35 -24.84 -8.76 -3.16
C GLY A 35 -24.81 -8.97 -1.64
N HIS A 36 -23.68 -9.44 -1.08
CA HIS A 36 -23.58 -9.74 0.35
C HIS A 36 -23.35 -8.46 1.18
N PRO A 37 -23.92 -8.32 2.40
CA PRO A 37 -23.75 -7.15 3.27
C PRO A 37 -22.30 -6.78 3.60
N SER A 38 -21.35 -7.70 3.42
CA SER A 38 -19.91 -7.45 3.59
C SER A 38 -19.34 -6.43 2.60
N HIS A 39 -19.98 -6.20 1.44
CA HIS A 39 -19.60 -5.13 0.52
C HIS A 39 -19.80 -3.71 1.12
N ASN A 40 -20.54 -3.57 2.22
CA ASN A 40 -20.65 -2.29 2.95
C ASN A 40 -19.41 -1.99 3.81
N TYR A 41 -18.68 -3.03 4.23
CA TYR A 41 -17.50 -2.90 5.09
C TYR A 41 -16.18 -2.96 4.30
N PHE A 42 -16.24 -3.56 3.12
CA PHE A 42 -15.09 -3.81 2.25
C PHE A 42 -15.36 -3.27 0.84
N PRO A 43 -14.48 -2.41 0.30
CA PRO A 43 -14.60 -1.98 -1.09
C PRO A 43 -14.49 -3.18 -2.06
N ALA A 44 -14.92 -3.02 -3.31
CA ALA A 44 -14.83 -4.11 -4.29
C ALA A 44 -13.40 -4.67 -4.40
N TRP A 45 -13.25 -5.98 -4.51
CA TRP A 45 -11.96 -6.69 -4.53
C TRP A 45 -10.97 -6.15 -5.59
N LYS A 46 -11.50 -5.62 -6.70
CA LYS A 46 -10.71 -5.02 -7.78
C LYS A 46 -9.82 -3.88 -7.28
N TYR A 47 -10.22 -3.15 -6.23
CA TYR A 47 -9.43 -2.08 -5.65
C TYR A 47 -8.25 -2.61 -4.82
N ALA A 48 -8.38 -3.78 -4.20
CA ALA A 48 -7.31 -4.39 -3.42
C ALA A 48 -6.06 -4.60 -4.27
N VAL A 49 -6.21 -5.07 -5.52
CA VAL A 49 -5.10 -5.26 -6.47
C VAL A 49 -4.59 -3.95 -7.08
N LYS A 50 -5.51 -3.00 -7.37
CA LYS A 50 -5.14 -1.73 -8.01
C LYS A 50 -4.29 -0.82 -7.12
N ILE A 51 -4.52 -0.82 -5.81
CA ILE A 51 -3.81 0.07 -4.88
C ILE A 51 -2.29 -0.21 -4.88
N PRO A 52 -1.79 -1.44 -4.63
CA PRO A 52 -0.37 -1.76 -4.72
C PRO A 52 0.21 -1.50 -6.12
N LEU A 53 -0.57 -1.78 -7.17
CA LEU A 53 -0.13 -1.55 -8.55
C LEU A 53 0.18 -0.07 -8.83
N LEU A 54 -0.71 0.84 -8.40
CA LEU A 54 -0.51 2.28 -8.58
C LEU A 54 0.70 2.78 -7.77
N ILE A 55 0.88 2.29 -6.55
CA ILE A 55 2.05 2.62 -5.71
C ILE A 55 3.33 2.15 -6.40
N ALA A 56 3.36 0.92 -6.90
CA ALA A 56 4.52 0.38 -7.62
C ALA A 56 4.85 1.21 -8.86
N ILE A 57 3.86 1.54 -9.69
CA ILE A 57 4.06 2.37 -10.89
C ILE A 57 4.62 3.75 -10.51
N LEU A 58 4.09 4.38 -9.47
CA LEU A 58 4.56 5.69 -9.01
C LEU A 58 6.01 5.61 -8.52
N LEU A 59 6.36 4.59 -7.73
CA LEU A 59 7.73 4.36 -7.27
C LEU A 59 8.68 4.11 -8.43
N PHE A 60 8.31 3.24 -9.38
CA PHE A 60 9.11 3.01 -10.58
C PHE A 60 9.30 4.29 -11.39
N THR A 61 8.25 5.09 -11.55
CA THR A 61 8.34 6.37 -12.26
C THR A 61 9.35 7.31 -11.60
N ILE A 62 9.33 7.40 -10.27
CA ILE A 62 10.31 8.19 -9.50
C ILE A 62 11.72 7.66 -9.73
N VAL A 63 11.93 6.34 -9.62
CA VAL A 63 13.24 5.71 -9.83
C VAL A 63 13.75 5.96 -11.24
N PHE A 64 12.96 5.69 -12.28
CA PHE A 64 13.36 5.90 -13.67
C PHE A 64 13.63 7.37 -13.99
N THR A 65 12.84 8.28 -13.43
CA THR A 65 13.07 9.72 -13.59
C THR A 65 14.41 10.11 -12.96
N PHE A 66 14.66 9.68 -11.73
CA PHE A 66 15.91 9.94 -11.04
C PHE A 66 17.12 9.36 -11.81
N LEU A 67 17.02 8.10 -12.26
CA LEU A 67 18.04 7.45 -13.08
C LEU A 67 18.30 8.20 -14.39
N SER A 68 17.24 8.67 -15.05
CA SER A 68 17.37 9.44 -16.30
C SER A 68 18.11 10.77 -16.06
N LEU A 69 17.82 11.45 -14.95
CA LEU A 69 18.47 12.71 -14.57
C LEU A 69 19.98 12.52 -14.31
N ILE A 70 20.37 11.47 -13.59
CA ILE A 70 21.80 11.19 -13.34
C ILE A 70 22.54 10.81 -14.63
N MET A 71 21.91 10.05 -15.53
CA MET A 71 22.50 9.67 -16.82
C MET A 71 22.73 10.89 -17.72
N ILE A 72 21.78 11.83 -17.74
CA ILE A 72 21.92 13.09 -18.51
C ILE A 72 23.05 13.95 -17.94
N LYS A 73 23.12 14.08 -16.61
CA LYS A 73 24.16 14.86 -15.95
C LYS A 73 25.56 14.28 -16.20
N SER A 74 25.72 12.96 -16.07
CA SER A 74 26.99 12.27 -16.30
C SER A 74 27.52 12.40 -17.73
N LYS A 75 26.67 12.66 -18.72
CA LYS A 75 27.09 12.80 -20.12
C LYS A 75 27.53 14.22 -20.49
N ARG A 76 27.27 15.18 -19.59
CA ARG A 76 27.48 16.61 -19.81
C ARG A 76 28.70 17.15 -19.06
N ASP A 77 29.27 16.33 -18.17
CA ASP A 77 30.56 16.49 -17.52
C ASP A 77 31.59 15.61 -18.25
#